data_AF-A0A7V3L1R9-F1
#
_entry.id   AF-A0A7V3L1R9-F1
#
_cell.length_a   1.000
_cell.length_b   1.000
_cell.length_c   1.000
_cell.angle_alpha   90.00
_cell.angle_beta   90.00
_cell.angle_gamma   90.00
#
_symmetry.space_group_name_H-M   'P 1'
#
loop_
_entity.id
_entity.type
_entity.pdbx_description
1 polymer ?
#
loop_
_entity_poly.entity_id
_entity_poly.type
_entity_poly.pdbx_seq_one_letter_code
_entity_poly.pdbx_strand_id
1 'polypeptide(L)'
;MSATDVVRRRKAGGTWAVNIEVPVRTPSYHRVYSTRRIKKRRTPGKLFLTFVRYGLWIAVIFLIGRWTFVGLSKPIRLLKEQYQQSQTLTRQLQSMKAEHKVLKRRLAYLQTEQGQMQEARNLGFVKPGEIVLILPPEPSSKQKNSASH
;
A
#
# COMPACT_ATOMS: atom_id res chain seq x y z
N MET A 1 37.11 18.00 7.11
CA MET A 1 36.86 19.38 7.57
C MET A 1 36.84 19.36 9.09
N SER A 2 37.71 20.17 9.68
CA SER A 2 38.04 20.27 11.11
C SER A 2 36.97 20.97 11.93
N ALA A 3 36.94 20.69 13.24
CA ALA A 3 36.80 21.66 14.35
C ALA A 3 36.79 20.85 15.66
N THR A 4 37.93 20.66 16.33
CA THR A 4 38.36 21.47 17.50
C THR A 4 37.22 21.79 18.47
N ASP A 5 37.19 21.10 19.62
CA ASP A 5 36.79 21.80 20.84
C ASP A 5 37.69 21.38 22.02
N VAL A 6 38.48 22.37 22.45
CA VAL A 6 39.48 22.35 23.51
C VAL A 6 39.18 23.55 24.38
N VAL A 7 38.66 23.35 25.59
CA VAL A 7 38.63 24.33 26.70
C VAL A 7 38.54 23.49 27.99
N ARG A 8 39.52 23.35 28.88
CA ARG A 8 40.56 24.22 29.51
C ARG A 8 39.99 25.31 30.44
N ARG A 9 39.95 25.02 31.75
CA ARG A 9 40.33 25.91 32.90
C ARG A 9 39.97 25.20 34.23
N ARG A 10 40.94 24.76 35.04
CA ARG A 10 41.80 25.46 36.02
C ARG A 10 41.07 26.05 37.25
N LYS A 11 41.32 25.38 38.39
CA LYS A 11 41.77 25.85 39.72
C LYS A 11 41.11 27.09 40.34
N ALA A 12 40.49 26.87 41.50
CA ALA A 12 40.62 27.68 42.72
C ALA A 12 40.31 26.71 43.88
N GLY A 13 41.20 26.47 44.85
CA GLY A 13 41.61 27.47 45.83
C GLY A 13 40.59 27.46 46.98
N GLY A 14 40.63 26.41 47.81
CA GLY A 14 39.74 26.25 48.97
C GLY A 14 40.54 25.70 50.14
N THR A 15 40.66 26.52 51.17
CA THR A 15 41.44 26.37 52.39
C THR A 15 41.15 25.09 53.18
N TRP A 16 42.22 24.45 53.66
CA TRP A 16 42.18 23.34 54.61
C TRP A 16 41.90 23.89 56.02
N ALA A 17 40.64 23.95 56.41
CA ALA A 17 40.27 24.15 57.82
C ALA A 17 40.34 22.79 58.53
N VAL A 18 41.44 22.54 59.22
CA VAL A 18 41.57 21.40 60.15
C VAL A 18 40.74 21.73 61.39
N ASN A 19 39.48 21.27 61.40
CA ASN A 19 38.63 21.38 62.57
C ASN A 19 38.98 20.23 63.53
N ILE A 20 39.77 20.53 64.57
CA ILE A 20 40.11 19.58 65.62
C ILE A 20 38.92 19.56 66.60
N GLU A 21 37.95 18.70 66.31
CA GLU A 21 36.85 18.42 67.23
C GLU A 21 37.36 17.55 68.38
N VAL A 22 37.50 18.16 69.56
CA VAL A 22 37.82 17.47 70.80
C VAL A 22 36.60 16.62 71.21
N PRO A 23 36.73 15.30 71.40
CA PRO A 23 35.60 14.47 71.79
C PRO A 23 35.24 14.70 73.27
N VAL A 24 34.30 15.61 73.52
CA VAL A 24 33.67 15.72 74.84
C VAL A 24 32.71 14.54 74.98
N ARG A 25 33.14 13.51 75.73
CA ARG A 25 32.28 12.41 76.18
C ARG A 25 31.16 12.97 77.05
N THR A 26 29.99 13.17 76.45
CA THR A 26 28.76 13.40 77.19
C THR A 26 28.20 12.05 77.67
N PRO A 27 27.74 11.95 78.93
CA PRO A 27 27.21 10.71 79.48
C PRO A 27 25.88 10.34 78.80
N SER A 28 25.88 9.17 78.15
CA SER A 28 24.73 8.54 77.52
C SER A 28 23.64 8.18 78.54
N TYR A 29 22.65 9.05 78.72
CA TYR A 29 21.38 8.66 79.32
C TYR A 29 20.54 7.91 78.27
N HIS A 30 20.59 6.58 78.31
CA HIS A 30 19.70 5.70 77.56
C HIS A 30 18.25 5.86 78.06
N ARG A 31 17.53 6.87 77.55
CA ARG A 31 16.07 6.89 77.66
C ARG A 31 15.51 5.92 76.64
N VAL A 32 15.04 4.76 77.13
CA VAL A 32 14.28 3.77 76.37
C VAL A 32 12.93 4.38 75.98
N TYR A 33 12.91 5.18 74.92
CA TYR A 33 11.67 5.47 74.22
C TYR A 33 11.33 4.24 73.39
N SER A 34 10.35 3.46 73.86
CA SER A 34 9.70 2.43 73.06
C SER A 34 9.06 3.11 71.85
N THR A 35 9.83 3.24 70.76
CA THR A 35 9.30 3.71 69.50
C THR A 35 8.35 2.63 68.99
N ARG A 36 7.05 2.83 69.23
CA ARG A 36 5.99 2.10 68.52
C ARG A 36 6.30 2.28 67.04
N ARG A 37 6.85 1.23 66.42
CA ARG A 37 7.08 1.18 64.97
C ARG A 37 5.72 1.24 64.30
N ILE A 38 5.24 2.44 64.03
CA ILE A 38 4.14 2.68 63.11
C ILE A 38 4.66 2.13 61.78
N LYS A 39 4.20 0.92 61.41
CA LYS A 39 4.43 0.34 60.09
C LYS A 39 3.91 1.35 59.07
N LYS A 40 4.80 2.18 58.53
CA LYS A 40 4.50 3.06 57.40
C LYS A 40 4.03 2.15 56.28
N ARG A 41 2.71 2.09 56.07
CA ARG A 41 2.10 1.41 54.92
C ARG A 41 2.72 2.07 53.69
N ARG A 42 3.66 1.38 53.05
CA ARG A 42 4.24 1.80 51.78
C ARG A 42 3.08 1.92 50.81
N THR A 43 2.67 3.14 50.47
CA THR A 43 1.57 3.38 49.57
C THR A 43 2.01 2.95 48.16
N PRO A 44 1.43 1.89 47.58
CA PRO A 44 1.85 1.38 46.27
C PRO A 44 1.44 2.29 45.11
N GLY A 45 0.91 3.49 45.39
CA GLY A 45 0.28 4.37 44.41
C GLY A 45 1.23 4.90 43.32
N LYS A 46 2.55 4.99 43.58
CA LYS A 46 3.48 5.59 42.59
C LYS A 46 3.67 4.72 41.35
N LEU A 47 3.76 3.39 41.50
CA LEU A 47 3.90 2.48 40.36
C LEU A 47 2.60 2.40 39.57
N PHE A 48 1.46 2.39 40.27
CA PHE A 48 0.15 2.39 39.62
C PHE A 48 -0.04 3.62 38.72
N LEU A 49 0.31 4.82 39.20
CA LEU A 49 0.24 6.05 38.39
C LEU A 49 1.13 5.99 37.15
N THR A 50 2.32 5.39 37.23
CA THR A 50 3.17 5.22 36.03
C THR A 50 2.52 4.30 34.99
N PHE A 51 1.95 3.17 35.40
CA PHE A 51 1.26 2.27 34.47
C PHE A 51 0.05 2.92 33.82
N VAL A 52 -0.75 3.66 34.59
CA VAL A 52 -1.91 4.40 34.07
C VAL A 52 -1.46 5.44 33.03
N ARG A 53 -0.36 6.16 33.29
CA ARG A 53 0.18 7.15 32.34
C ARG A 53 0.61 6.51 31.02
N TYR A 54 1.37 5.40 31.08
CA TYR A 54 1.80 4.69 29.87
C TYR A 54 0.63 4.04 29.12
N GLY A 55 -0.33 3.45 29.83
CA GLY A 55 -1.54 2.91 29.23
C GLY A 55 -2.34 3.96 28.46
N LEU A 56 -2.45 5.17 29.01
CA LEU A 56 -3.11 6.29 28.33
C LEU A 56 -2.38 6.70 27.05
N TRP A 57 -1.04 6.78 27.07
CA TRP A 57 -0.25 7.04 25.86
C TRP A 57 -0.42 5.97 24.78
N ILE A 58 -0.41 4.70 25.17
CA ILE A 58 -0.62 3.58 24.23
C ILE A 58 -2.02 3.66 23.62
N ALA A 59 -3.05 3.94 24.43
CA ALA A 59 -4.42 4.10 23.95
C ALA A 59 -4.55 5.26 22.95
N VAL A 60 -3.89 6.39 23.21
CA VAL A 60 -3.87 7.55 22.29
C VAL A 60 -3.18 7.18 20.97
N ILE A 61 -2.01 6.54 21.02
CA ILE A 61 -1.31 6.07 19.81
C ILE A 61 -2.20 5.11 19.00
N PHE A 62 -2.89 4.19 19.68
CA PHE A 62 -3.78 3.23 19.04
C PHE A 62 -4.99 3.90 18.38
N LEU A 63 -5.57 4.91 19.03
CA LEU A 63 -6.67 5.72 18.47
C LEU A 63 -6.22 6.48 17.23
N ILE A 64 -5.06 7.12 17.26
CA ILE A 64 -4.48 7.83 16.11
C ILE A 64 -4.22 6.84 14.96
N GLY A 65 -3.60 5.70 15.25
CA GLY A 65 -3.33 4.66 14.25
C GLY A 65 -4.60 4.11 13.61
N ARG A 66 -5.66 3.86 14.40
CA ARG A 66 -6.95 3.42 13.87
C ARG A 66 -7.58 4.49 12.98
N TRP A 67 -7.52 5.76 13.38
CA TRP A 67 -8.14 6.85 12.65
C TRP A 67 -7.46 7.09 11.30
N THR A 68 -6.12 7.08 11.27
CA THR A 68 -5.36 7.18 10.01
C THR A 68 -5.58 5.97 9.11
N PHE A 69 -5.58 4.75 9.66
CA PHE A 69 -5.80 3.53 8.87
C PHE A 69 -7.16 3.52 8.16
N VAL A 70 -8.23 3.95 8.83
CA VAL A 70 -9.56 4.08 8.21
C VAL A 70 -9.54 5.15 7.11
N GLY A 71 -8.85 6.27 7.34
CA GLY A 71 -8.70 7.35 6.36
C GLY A 71 -8.00 6.92 5.07
N LEU A 72 -6.94 6.10 5.16
CA LEU A 72 -6.17 5.63 3.99
C LEU A 72 -6.90 4.56 3.16
N SER A 73 -7.86 3.85 3.72
CA SER A 73 -8.55 2.77 2.99
C SER A 73 -9.40 3.27 1.81
N LYS A 74 -10.01 4.45 1.93
CA LYS A 74 -10.87 5.06 0.90
C LYS A 74 -10.11 5.47 -0.38
N PRO A 75 -9.00 6.24 -0.32
CA PRO A 75 -8.29 6.65 -1.52
C PRO A 75 -7.71 5.47 -2.30
N ILE A 76 -7.27 4.40 -1.61
CA ILE A 76 -6.77 3.19 -2.28
C ILE A 76 -7.85 2.51 -3.12
N ARG A 77 -9.08 2.43 -2.60
CA ARG A 77 -10.22 1.86 -3.35
C ARG A 77 -10.56 2.71 -4.57
N LEU A 78 -10.64 4.03 -4.39
CA LEU A 78 -10.90 4.97 -5.48
C LEU A 78 -9.84 4.87 -6.59
N LEU A 79 -8.56 4.78 -6.21
CA LEU A 79 -7.48 4.66 -7.18
C LEU A 79 -7.56 3.35 -7.96
N LYS A 80 -7.94 2.25 -7.29
CA LYS A 80 -8.15 0.95 -7.94
C LYS A 80 -9.33 0.98 -8.92
N GLU A 81 -10.44 1.60 -8.54
CA GLU A 81 -11.62 1.77 -9.41
C GLU A 81 -11.28 2.62 -10.64
N GLN A 82 -10.61 3.76 -10.46
CA GLN A 82 -10.16 4.61 -11.56
C GLN A 82 -9.19 3.87 -12.50
N TYR A 83 -8.27 3.09 -11.95
CA TYR A 83 -7.35 2.28 -12.75
C TYR A 83 -8.09 1.24 -13.59
N GLN A 84 -9.06 0.53 -13.00
CA GLN A 84 -9.88 -0.44 -13.72
C GLN A 84 -10.71 0.22 -14.83
N GLN A 85 -11.35 1.36 -14.53
CA GLN A 85 -12.12 2.13 -15.51
C GLN A 85 -11.24 2.59 -16.68
N SER A 86 -10.05 3.11 -16.39
CA SER A 86 -9.07 3.52 -17.39
C SER A 86 -8.65 2.36 -18.29
N GLN A 87 -8.38 1.19 -17.71
CA GLN A 87 -8.06 -0.01 -18.48
C GLN A 87 -9.22 -0.44 -19.39
N THR A 88 -10.46 -0.44 -18.89
CA THR A 88 -11.63 -0.81 -19.70
C THR A 88 -11.84 0.15 -20.86
N LEU A 89 -11.74 1.47 -20.61
CA LEU A 89 -11.85 2.48 -21.66
C LEU A 89 -10.73 2.35 -22.69
N THR A 90 -9.51 2.06 -22.25
CA THR A 90 -8.37 1.84 -23.17
C THR A 90 -8.61 0.63 -24.07
N ARG A 91 -9.13 -0.47 -23.51
CA ARG A 91 -9.46 -1.68 -24.29
C ARG A 91 -10.57 -1.40 -25.30
N GLN A 92 -11.63 -0.69 -24.90
CA GLN A 92 -12.71 -0.29 -25.80
C GLN A 92 -12.22 0.63 -26.92
N LEU A 93 -11.36 1.60 -26.61
CA LEU A 93 -10.75 2.46 -27.63
C LEU A 93 -9.88 1.66 -28.61
N GLN A 94 -9.13 0.67 -28.12
CA GLN A 94 -8.33 -0.20 -28.97
C GLN A 94 -9.20 -1.07 -29.89
N SER A 95 -10.30 -1.65 -29.38
CA SER A 95 -11.21 -2.46 -30.20
C SER A 95 -11.91 -1.60 -31.26
N MET A 96 -12.43 -0.42 -30.88
CA MET A 96 -13.04 0.52 -31.83
C MET A 96 -12.06 0.98 -32.90
N LYS A 97 -10.80 1.25 -32.54
CA LYS A 97 -9.75 1.59 -33.52
C LYS A 97 -9.45 0.43 -34.48
N ALA A 98 -9.43 -0.80 -33.99
CA ALA A 98 -9.21 -1.98 -34.80
C ALA A 98 -10.37 -2.20 -35.79
N GLU A 99 -11.61 -2.12 -35.31
CA GLU A 99 -12.83 -2.20 -36.13
C GLU A 99 -12.86 -1.10 -37.19
N HIS A 100 -12.59 0.15 -36.80
CA HIS A 100 -12.54 1.26 -37.74
C HIS A 100 -11.48 1.05 -38.83
N LYS A 101 -10.32 0.47 -38.48
CA LYS A 101 -9.28 0.14 -39.47
C LYS A 101 -9.74 -0.96 -40.43
N VAL A 102 -10.44 -1.98 -39.95
CA VAL A 102 -11.01 -3.06 -40.78
C VAL A 102 -12.07 -2.51 -41.72
N LEU A 103 -13.02 -1.72 -41.19
CA LEU A 103 -14.06 -1.05 -41.96
C LEU A 103 -13.48 -0.14 -43.04
N LYS A 104 -12.45 0.65 -42.70
CA LYS A 104 -11.78 1.51 -43.67
C LYS A 104 -11.12 0.71 -44.80
N ARG A 105 -10.49 -0.43 -44.49
CA ARG A 105 -9.93 -1.33 -45.51
C ARG A 105 -11.02 -1.95 -46.39
N ARG A 106 -12.15 -2.34 -45.79
CA ARG A 106 -13.29 -2.90 -46.54
C ARG A 106 -13.91 -1.86 -47.46
N LEU A 107 -14.09 -0.64 -47.00
CA LEU A 107 -14.56 0.47 -47.84
C LEU A 107 -13.60 0.73 -49.00
N ALA A 108 -12.30 0.79 -48.73
CA ALA A 108 -11.30 0.96 -49.78
C ALA A 108 -11.35 -0.17 -50.81
N TYR A 109 -11.52 -1.43 -50.37
CA TYR A 109 -11.69 -2.57 -51.27
C TYR A 109 -12.97 -2.47 -52.12
N LEU A 110 -14.11 -2.14 -51.51
CA LEU A 110 -15.39 -1.98 -52.20
C LEU A 110 -15.40 -0.80 -53.19
N GLN A 111 -14.50 0.17 -53.03
CA GLN A 111 -14.34 1.26 -54.00
C GLN A 111 -13.56 0.83 -55.25
N THR A 112 -12.82 -0.29 -55.22
CA THR A 112 -12.13 -0.82 -56.40
C THR A 112 -13.10 -1.54 -57.34
N GLU A 113 -12.85 -1.52 -58.66
CA GLU A 113 -13.67 -2.24 -59.63
C GLU A 113 -13.77 -3.74 -59.32
N GLN A 114 -12.66 -4.35 -58.89
CA GLN A 114 -12.62 -5.76 -58.49
C GLN A 114 -13.53 -6.02 -57.28
N GLY A 115 -13.49 -5.16 -56.26
CA GLY A 115 -14.36 -5.28 -55.09
C GLY A 115 -15.83 -5.08 -55.42
N GLN A 116 -16.16 -4.14 -56.31
CA GLN A 116 -17.53 -3.93 -56.80
C GLN A 116 -18.03 -5.14 -57.57
N MET A 117 -17.24 -5.68 -58.50
CA MET A 117 -17.61 -6.88 -59.25
C MET A 117 -17.78 -8.11 -58.34
N GLN A 118 -16.90 -8.28 -57.35
CA GLN A 118 -17.01 -9.39 -56.40
C GLN A 118 -18.28 -9.28 -55.55
N GLU A 119 -18.60 -8.10 -55.02
CA GLU A 119 -19.81 -7.90 -54.24
C GLU A 119 -21.07 -7.99 -55.10
N ALA A 120 -21.04 -7.50 -56.34
CA ALA A 120 -22.12 -7.70 -57.30
C ALA A 120 -22.36 -9.19 -57.57
N ARG A 121 -21.30 -9.98 -57.75
CA ARG A 121 -21.40 -11.44 -57.90
C ARG A 121 -21.96 -12.12 -56.65
N ASN A 122 -21.56 -11.67 -55.45
CA ASN A 122 -22.15 -12.17 -54.20
C ASN A 122 -23.65 -11.90 -54.11
N LEU A 123 -24.13 -10.82 -54.72
CA LEU A 123 -25.56 -10.48 -54.83
C LEU A 123 -26.26 -11.21 -56.00
N GLY A 124 -25.56 -12.08 -56.72
CA GLY A 124 -26.11 -12.84 -57.85
C GLY A 124 -26.07 -12.09 -59.19
N PHE A 125 -25.39 -10.96 -59.28
CA PHE A 125 -25.16 -10.29 -60.56
C PHE A 125 -24.16 -11.08 -61.40
N VAL A 126 -24.57 -11.45 -62.62
CA VAL A 126 -23.75 -12.15 -63.60
C VAL A 126 -23.51 -11.24 -64.79
N LYS A 127 -22.26 -11.11 -65.23
CA LYS A 127 -21.95 -10.29 -66.41
C LYS A 127 -22.57 -10.96 -67.64
N PRO A 128 -23.16 -10.20 -68.58
CA PRO A 128 -23.67 -10.78 -69.82
C PRO A 128 -22.56 -11.53 -70.56
N GLY A 129 -22.80 -12.81 -70.83
CA GLY A 129 -21.85 -13.74 -71.46
C GLY A 129 -21.07 -14.65 -70.50
N GLU A 130 -21.20 -14.49 -69.18
CA GLU A 130 -20.66 -15.45 -68.20
C GLU A 130 -21.65 -16.59 -67.93
N ILE A 131 -21.15 -17.83 -67.85
CA ILE A 131 -21.93 -19.02 -67.53
C ILE A 131 -21.68 -19.40 -66.07
N VAL A 132 -22.74 -19.41 -65.25
CA VAL A 132 -22.65 -19.85 -63.84
C VAL A 132 -22.67 -21.37 -63.79
N LEU A 133 -21.52 -21.97 -63.44
CA LEU A 133 -21.41 -23.40 -63.17
C LEU A 133 -21.73 -23.66 -61.70
N ILE A 134 -22.91 -24.21 -61.43
CA ILE A 134 -23.27 -24.72 -60.10
C ILE A 134 -22.71 -26.13 -60.00
N LEU A 135 -21.61 -26.29 -59.26
CA LEU A 135 -21.05 -27.62 -58.99
C LEU A 135 -21.95 -28.34 -57.96
N PRO A 136 -22.35 -29.60 -58.21
CA PRO A 136 -23.06 -30.38 -57.22
C PRO A 136 -22.19 -30.56 -55.97
N PRO A 137 -22.78 -30.63 -54.76
CA PRO A 137 -22.02 -30.78 -53.53
C PRO A 137 -21.20 -32.08 -53.60
N GLU A 138 -19.87 -31.96 -53.47
CA GLU A 138 -19.02 -33.14 -53.41
C GLU A 138 -19.42 -34.02 -52.21
N PRO A 139 -19.51 -35.34 -52.37
CA PRO A 139 -19.78 -36.24 -51.27
C PRO A 139 -18.69 -36.09 -50.21
N SER A 140 -19.07 -35.55 -49.05
CA SER A 140 -18.19 -35.17 -47.96
C SER A 140 -17.24 -36.30 -47.55
N SER A 141 -15.94 -36.13 -47.76
CA SER A 141 -14.86 -37.04 -47.30
C SER A 141 -14.58 -36.96 -45.79
N LYS A 142 -15.60 -36.60 -44.98
CA LYS A 142 -15.48 -36.28 -43.56
C LYS A 142 -15.89 -37.45 -42.68
N GLN A 143 -15.21 -38.59 -42.82
CA GLN A 143 -15.44 -39.76 -41.97
C GLN A 143 -14.16 -40.61 -41.83
N LYS A 144 -13.06 -40.06 -41.28
CA LYS A 144 -11.87 -40.88 -40.99
C LYS A 144 -11.05 -40.56 -39.73
N ASN A 145 -11.39 -39.54 -38.93
CA ASN A 145 -10.52 -39.13 -37.81
C ASN A 145 -11.17 -39.21 -36.41
N SER A 146 -12.21 -40.04 -36.22
CA SER A 146 -12.86 -40.24 -34.91
C SER A 146 -12.58 -41.59 -34.24
N ALA A 147 -11.59 -42.35 -34.70
CA ALA A 147 -11.22 -43.65 -34.12
C ALA A 147 -9.73 -43.70 -33.71
N SER A 148 -9.36 -42.92 -32.69
CA SER A 148 -8.15 -43.15 -31.91
C SER A 148 -8.36 -42.52 -30.54
N HIS A 149 -9.02 -43.29 -29.69
CA HIS A 149 -9.26 -43.02 -28.28
C HIS A 149 -8.33 -43.90 -27.44
#